data_AF-B0RY77-F1
#
_entry.id   AF-B0RY77-F1
#
_cell.length_a   1.000
_cell.length_b   1.000
_cell.length_c   1.000
_cell.angle_alpha   90.00
_cell.angle_beta   90.00
_cell.angle_gamma   90.00
#
_symmetry.space_group_name_H-M   'P 1'
#
loop_
_entity.id
_entity.type
_entity.pdbx_description
1 polymer ?
#
loop_
_entity_poly.entity_id
_entity_poly.type
_entity_poly.pdbx_seq_one_letter_code
_entity_poly.pdbx_strand_id
1 'polypeptide(L)'
;MKKIYLTVALLALAISSNAALAQEPSFYDCQNKRIRMSIPSMPLGEAVARFTELTHCPVSIDADEVANTDVHEIPTFAVKGKLTPRKALALMLSSSPLKAKEIKGGFSIYQN
;
A
#
# COMPACT_ATOMS: atom_id res chain seq x y z
N MET A 1 -9.00 66.24 -45.92
CA MET A 1 -9.68 65.87 -44.66
C MET A 1 -10.34 64.51 -44.83
N LYS A 2 -9.90 63.48 -44.10
CA LYS A 2 -10.72 62.34 -43.64
C LYS A 2 -9.88 61.46 -42.73
N LYS A 3 -10.31 61.36 -41.47
CA LYS A 3 -9.92 60.37 -40.46
C LYS A 3 -10.39 58.98 -40.92
N ILE A 4 -9.93 57.91 -40.25
CA ILE A 4 -10.53 56.55 -40.09
C ILE A 4 -9.42 55.48 -40.24
N TYR A 5 -9.30 54.41 -39.47
CA TYR A 5 -9.54 54.11 -38.05
C TYR A 5 -8.56 52.96 -37.74
N LEU A 6 -8.10 52.95 -36.49
CA LEU A 6 -7.26 51.97 -35.85
C LEU A 6 -8.03 50.64 -35.68
N THR A 7 -7.48 49.52 -36.14
CA THR A 7 -7.96 48.17 -35.76
C THR A 7 -6.77 47.24 -35.52
N VAL A 8 -6.31 47.22 -34.28
CA VAL A 8 -5.46 46.15 -33.75
C VAL A 8 -6.35 44.94 -33.50
N ALA A 9 -6.25 43.92 -34.35
CA ALA A 9 -6.90 42.64 -34.10
C ALA A 9 -6.01 41.79 -33.19
N LEU A 10 -6.29 41.79 -31.88
CA LEU A 10 -5.76 40.79 -30.95
C LEU A 10 -6.38 39.43 -31.29
N LEU A 11 -5.59 38.51 -31.83
CA LEU A 11 -5.93 37.08 -31.84
C LEU A 11 -5.85 36.55 -30.41
N ALA A 12 -7.01 36.40 -29.76
CA ALA A 12 -7.13 35.65 -28.52
C ALA A 12 -6.88 34.17 -28.83
N LEU A 13 -5.71 33.66 -28.43
CA LEU A 13 -5.44 32.24 -28.33
C LEU A 13 -6.40 31.66 -27.27
N ALA A 14 -7.46 31.02 -27.72
CA ALA A 14 -8.33 30.23 -26.86
C ALA A 14 -7.52 29.04 -26.34
N ILE A 15 -6.94 29.20 -25.15
CA ILE A 15 -6.37 28.08 -24.39
C ILE A 15 -7.57 27.27 -23.92
N SER A 16 -7.96 26.26 -24.71
CA SER A 16 -8.90 25.24 -24.28
C SER A 16 -8.25 24.49 -23.13
N SER A 17 -8.66 24.83 -21.91
CA SER A 17 -8.33 24.11 -20.69
C SER A 17 -8.85 22.69 -20.81
N ASN A 18 -8.03 21.80 -21.39
CA ASN A 18 -8.24 20.37 -21.26
C ASN A 18 -8.05 20.08 -19.78
N ALA A 19 -9.15 20.09 -19.03
CA ALA A 19 -9.22 19.49 -17.71
C ALA A 19 -8.90 18.01 -17.92
N ALA A 20 -7.61 17.68 -17.88
CA ALA A 20 -7.17 16.33 -17.69
C ALA A 20 -7.77 15.90 -16.36
N LEU A 21 -8.87 15.15 -16.42
CA LEU A 21 -9.36 14.40 -15.28
C LEU A 21 -8.18 13.51 -14.88
N ALA A 22 -7.45 13.92 -13.85
CA ALA A 22 -6.50 13.06 -13.20
C ALA A 22 -7.31 11.84 -12.79
N GLN A 23 -7.17 10.73 -13.53
CA GLN A 23 -7.69 9.45 -13.07
C GLN A 23 -7.07 9.26 -11.69
N GLU A 24 -7.91 9.28 -10.65
CA GLU A 24 -7.47 8.87 -9.33
C GLU A 24 -6.78 7.52 -9.53
N PRO A 25 -5.51 7.36 -9.13
CA PRO A 25 -4.83 6.09 -9.29
C PRO A 25 -5.70 5.05 -8.60
N SER A 26 -6.23 4.08 -9.36
CA SER A 26 -6.99 2.99 -8.76
C SER A 26 -6.00 2.18 -7.93
N PHE A 27 -5.90 2.51 -6.65
CA PHE A 27 -4.98 1.82 -5.75
C PHE A 27 -5.41 0.36 -5.69
N TYR A 28 -4.46 -0.53 -5.96
CA TYR A 28 -4.70 -1.96 -5.91
C TYR A 28 -5.09 -2.38 -4.49
N ASP A 29 -6.37 -2.77 -4.28
CA ASP A 29 -6.85 -3.37 -3.02
C ASP A 29 -6.47 -4.86 -3.00
N CYS A 30 -5.28 -5.12 -2.48
CA CYS A 30 -4.75 -6.46 -2.33
C CYS A 30 -5.34 -7.17 -1.10
N GLN A 31 -5.79 -6.40 -0.09
CA GLN A 31 -6.00 -6.85 1.29
C GLN A 31 -7.13 -7.87 1.43
N ASN A 32 -8.11 -7.80 0.52
CA ASN A 32 -9.37 -8.53 0.61
C ASN A 32 -9.48 -9.71 -0.37
N LYS A 33 -8.54 -9.88 -1.31
CA LYS A 33 -8.55 -10.99 -2.27
C LYS A 33 -8.17 -12.31 -1.60
N ARG A 34 -9.02 -13.32 -1.68
CA ARG A 34 -8.72 -14.65 -1.12
C ARG A 34 -7.67 -15.38 -1.97
N ILE A 35 -6.56 -15.77 -1.35
CA ILE A 35 -5.43 -16.46 -1.98
C ILE A 35 -5.11 -17.72 -1.16
N ARG A 36 -4.69 -18.79 -1.85
CA ARG A 36 -4.19 -20.00 -1.17
C ARG A 36 -2.73 -19.75 -0.79
N MET A 37 -2.41 -19.87 0.49
CA MET A 37 -1.08 -19.61 1.02
C MET A 37 -0.66 -20.66 2.05
N SER A 38 0.65 -20.82 2.18
CA SER A 38 1.30 -21.67 3.16
C SER A 38 2.59 -20.99 3.56
N ILE A 39 2.61 -20.36 4.73
CA ILE A 39 3.76 -19.67 5.32
C ILE A 39 4.05 -20.40 6.64
N PRO A 40 5.16 -21.15 6.76
CA PRO A 40 5.53 -21.79 8.02
C PRO A 40 5.94 -20.73 9.06
N SER A 41 6.08 -21.16 10.32
CA SER A 41 6.66 -20.29 11.35
C SER A 41 8.12 -20.00 11.00
N MET A 42 8.47 -18.72 10.96
CA MET A 42 9.80 -18.20 10.63
C MET A 42 9.94 -16.77 11.21
N PRO A 43 11.16 -16.19 11.24
CA PRO A 43 11.37 -14.80 11.62
C PRO A 43 10.49 -13.83 10.83
N LEU A 44 10.01 -12.76 11.47
CA LEU A 44 9.07 -11.82 10.88
C LEU A 44 9.56 -11.22 9.57
N GLY A 45 10.84 -10.87 9.46
CA GLY A 45 11.41 -10.32 8.24
C GLY A 45 11.21 -11.25 7.04
N GLU A 46 11.55 -12.53 7.21
CA GLU A 46 11.36 -13.57 6.19
C GLU A 46 9.88 -13.82 5.92
N ALA A 47 9.07 -13.88 6.98
CA ALA A 47 7.65 -14.15 6.88
C ALA A 47 6.92 -13.05 6.09
N VAL A 48 7.28 -11.79 6.30
CA VAL A 48 6.75 -10.63 5.59
C VAL A 48 7.19 -10.61 4.12
N ALA A 49 8.46 -10.95 3.83
CA ALA A 49 8.93 -11.09 2.46
C ALA A 49 8.13 -12.18 1.71
N ARG A 50 7.96 -13.34 2.34
CA ARG A 50 7.19 -14.45 1.77
C ARG A 50 5.70 -14.11 1.61
N PHE A 51 5.12 -13.42 2.58
CA PHE A 51 3.76 -12.92 2.50
C PHE A 51 3.58 -11.98 1.31
N THR A 52 4.49 -11.02 1.14
CA THR A 52 4.45 -10.03 0.05
C THR A 52 4.57 -10.71 -1.31
N GLU A 53 5.45 -11.69 -1.45
CA GLU A 53 5.60 -12.49 -2.69
C GLU A 53 4.30 -13.22 -3.07
N LEU A 54 3.64 -13.85 -2.09
CA LEU A 54 2.41 -14.63 -2.34
C LEU A 54 1.19 -13.76 -2.60
N THR A 55 1.09 -12.62 -1.92
CA THR A 55 -0.12 -11.79 -1.91
C THR A 55 -0.03 -10.57 -2.80
N HIS A 56 1.19 -10.17 -3.19
CA HIS A 56 1.49 -8.88 -3.81
C HIS A 56 1.01 -7.69 -2.96
N CYS A 57 0.81 -7.90 -1.65
CA CYS A 57 0.54 -6.84 -0.69
C CYS A 57 1.85 -6.37 -0.07
N PRO A 58 2.31 -5.14 -0.35
CA PRO A 58 3.43 -4.55 0.36
C PRO A 58 3.12 -4.42 1.86
N VAL A 59 4.15 -4.59 2.67
CA VAL A 59 4.07 -4.49 4.13
C VAL A 59 5.26 -3.66 4.61
N SER A 60 4.99 -2.60 5.37
CA SER A 60 6.02 -1.90 6.15
C SER A 60 6.08 -2.44 7.57
N ILE A 61 7.26 -2.37 8.19
CA ILE A 61 7.45 -2.66 9.60
C ILE A 61 7.88 -1.35 10.25
N ASP A 62 6.99 -0.79 11.07
CA ASP A 62 7.12 0.51 11.74
C ASP A 62 7.43 0.27 13.23
N ALA A 63 8.43 -0.57 13.51
CA ALA A 63 8.99 -0.85 14.82
C ALA A 63 10.43 -1.35 14.62
N ASP A 64 11.36 -1.00 15.51
CA ASP A 64 12.75 -1.46 15.43
C ASP A 64 12.97 -2.70 16.29
N GLU A 65 12.40 -2.71 17.50
CA GLU A 65 12.54 -3.79 18.48
C GLU A 65 11.22 -4.09 19.18
N VAL A 66 11.05 -5.33 19.63
CA VAL A 66 9.94 -5.80 20.46
C VAL A 66 10.51 -6.63 21.61
N ALA A 67 10.27 -6.19 22.85
CA ALA A 67 10.75 -6.89 24.05
C ALA A 67 12.27 -7.16 24.05
N ASN A 68 13.08 -6.17 23.66
CA ASN A 68 14.53 -6.24 23.49
C ASN A 68 15.02 -7.28 22.45
N THR A 69 14.16 -7.60 21.48
CA THR A 69 14.50 -8.44 20.33
C THR A 69 14.28 -7.63 19.07
N ASP A 70 15.19 -7.72 18.11
CA ASP A 70 15.01 -7.13 16.78
C ASP A 70 13.66 -7.57 16.19
N VAL A 71 12.89 -6.62 15.68
CA VAL A 71 11.54 -6.90 15.17
C VAL A 71 11.53 -7.97 14.07
N HIS A 72 12.58 -8.04 13.25
CA HIS A 72 12.68 -8.96 12.12
C HIS A 72 12.94 -10.39 12.58
N GLU A 73 13.47 -10.58 13.79
CA GLU A 73 13.77 -11.87 14.40
C GLU A 73 12.58 -12.44 15.20
N ILE A 74 11.50 -11.67 15.37
CA ILE A 74 10.31 -12.12 16.10
C ILE A 74 9.66 -13.31 15.36
N PRO A 75 9.42 -14.45 16.03
CA PRO A 75 8.82 -15.60 15.38
C PRO A 75 7.34 -15.34 15.07
N THR A 76 6.95 -15.65 13.84
CA THR A 76 5.55 -15.61 13.40
C THR A 76 4.84 -16.95 13.57
N PHE A 77 3.52 -16.92 13.71
CA PHE A 77 2.70 -18.13 13.71
C PHE A 77 2.51 -18.66 12.28
N ALA A 78 2.50 -19.98 12.13
CA ALA A 78 2.31 -20.61 10.82
C ALA A 78 0.88 -20.37 10.28
N VAL A 79 0.79 -20.07 8.97
CA VAL A 79 -0.47 -19.80 8.28
C VAL A 79 -0.63 -20.72 7.08
N LYS A 80 -1.78 -21.41 7.01
CA LYS A 80 -2.11 -22.31 5.91
C LYS A 80 -3.59 -22.22 5.54
N GLY A 81 -3.88 -22.17 4.24
CA GLY A 81 -5.24 -22.26 3.72
C GLY A 81 -5.58 -21.20 2.69
N LYS A 82 -6.88 -21.05 2.39
CA LYS A 82 -7.40 -19.99 1.51
C LYS A 82 -7.88 -18.82 2.35
N LEU A 83 -7.08 -17.77 2.44
CA LEU A 83 -7.27 -16.62 3.34
C LEU A 83 -7.17 -15.31 2.57
N THR A 84 -7.72 -14.24 3.14
CA THR A 84 -7.39 -12.89 2.69
C THR A 84 -6.04 -12.47 3.30
N PRO A 85 -5.24 -11.65 2.62
CA PRO A 85 -4.00 -11.10 3.18
C PRO A 85 -4.20 -10.47 4.56
N ARG A 86 -5.31 -9.73 4.76
CA ARG A 86 -5.68 -9.18 6.08
C ARG A 86 -5.73 -10.24 7.18
N LYS A 87 -6.44 -11.34 6.94
CA LYS A 87 -6.61 -12.42 7.92
C LYS A 87 -5.31 -13.20 8.12
N ALA A 88 -4.56 -13.42 7.05
CA ALA A 88 -3.28 -14.12 7.12
C ALA A 88 -2.24 -13.34 7.93
N LEU A 89 -2.11 -12.04 7.69
CA LEU A 89 -1.16 -11.20 8.43
C LEU A 89 -1.51 -11.12 9.92
N ALA A 90 -2.80 -10.97 10.24
CA ALA A 90 -3.26 -11.00 11.64
C ALA A 90 -2.94 -12.34 12.33
N LEU A 91 -3.05 -13.47 11.61
CA LEU A 91 -2.68 -14.78 12.14
C LEU A 91 -1.16 -14.91 12.34
N MET A 92 -0.35 -14.45 11.37
CA MET A 92 1.11 -14.47 11.49
C MET A 92 1.59 -13.75 12.76
N LEU A 93 0.95 -12.63 13.11
CA LEU A 93 1.33 -11.80 14.26
C LEU A 93 0.71 -12.26 15.59
N SER A 94 -0.16 -13.28 15.59
CA SER A 94 -0.98 -13.65 16.75
C SER A 94 -0.20 -14.12 17.99
N SER A 95 1.07 -14.50 17.83
CA SER A 95 1.98 -14.88 18.92
C SER A 95 2.85 -13.73 19.43
N SER A 96 2.66 -12.51 18.93
CA SER A 96 3.49 -11.34 19.23
C SER A 96 2.62 -10.16 19.69
N PRO A 97 3.21 -9.15 20.36
CA PRO A 97 2.50 -7.91 20.69
C PRO A 97 2.32 -6.98 19.48
N LEU A 98 2.86 -7.35 18.31
CA LEU A 98 2.74 -6.58 17.08
C LEU A 98 1.32 -6.63 16.53
N LYS A 99 0.92 -5.53 15.91
CA LYS A 99 -0.38 -5.39 15.23
C LYS A 99 -0.15 -4.99 13.79
N ALA A 100 -1.16 -5.22 12.95
CA ALA A 100 -1.18 -4.74 11.58
C ALA A 100 -2.36 -3.78 11.38
N LYS A 101 -2.10 -2.68 10.67
CA LYS A 101 -3.12 -1.78 10.16
C LYS A 101 -3.04 -1.72 8.64
N GLU A 102 -4.16 -1.41 8.01
CA GLU A 102 -4.20 -1.19 6.56
C GLU A 102 -3.67 0.20 6.23
N ILE A 103 -2.84 0.27 5.20
CA ILE A 103 -2.36 1.53 4.61
C ILE A 103 -2.71 1.53 3.13
N LYS A 104 -2.50 2.67 2.46
CA LYS A 104 -2.76 2.78 1.01
C LYS A 104 -1.95 1.72 0.26
N GLY A 105 -2.65 0.75 -0.31
CA GLY A 105 -2.05 -0.32 -1.12
C GLY A 105 -1.37 -1.45 -0.34
N GLY A 106 -1.42 -1.50 1.00
CA GLY A 106 -0.75 -2.56 1.76
C GLY A 106 -1.08 -2.59 3.25
N PHE A 107 -0.11 -3.02 4.05
CA PHE A 107 -0.18 -3.06 5.52
C PHE A 107 1.02 -2.36 6.17
N SER A 108 0.83 -1.90 7.39
CA SER A 108 1.90 -1.46 8.29
C SER A 108 1.81 -2.30 9.55
N ILE A 109 2.94 -2.91 9.94
CA ILE A 109 3.11 -3.63 11.20
C ILE A 109 3.69 -2.64 12.21
N TYR A 110 3.12 -2.59 13.40
CA TYR A 110 3.53 -1.63 14.43
C TYR A 110 3.42 -2.25 15.83
N GLN A 111 4.17 -1.67 16.78
CA GLN A 111 4.01 -1.94 18.21
C GLN A 111 3.20 -0.82 18.86
N ASN A 112 2.39 -1.19 19.85
CA ASN A 112 1.38 -0.36 20.48
C ASN A 112 1.93 0.41 21.69
#